data_AF-A0A9P9BPN6-F1
#
_entry.id   AF-A0A9P9BPN6-F1
#
_cell.length_a   1.000
_cell.length_b   1.000
_cell.length_c   1.000
_cell.angle_alpha   90.00
_cell.angle_beta   90.00
_cell.angle_gamma   90.00
#
_symmetry.space_group_name_H-M   'P 1'
#
loop_
_entity.id
_entity.type
_entity.pdbx_description
1 polymer ?
#
loop_
_entity_poly.entity_id
_entity_poly.type
_entity_poly.pdbx_seq_one_letter_code
_entity_poly.pdbx_strand_id
1 'polypeptide(L)'
;MSDSQAKGSSLVGNVGARAQEVAKEDYQKAKVLLSKAAKSGAFLYPLRGIVYFLTHRSLWKPFLERLLPTLSLAAGVTTFMFFFTYLPQLAILVFVNGPLAVFTTVLLILNESSTIVNLISRNFLLQDALLDTFDATLVAKNATDIVQEGRELKSGSDPMARLGKIIRSPFAKFSPKAIIRYVMYLPLNFIPVVGTVAFILIQGRNRGKGVHGRYFQLKRWSAAEQRDWLTEHTAPYTSFGTVATLLEMIPIASMFFMFTNTVGAALWAADIEQRNTKMTEGTAPGLRNAAKKAE
;
A
#
# COMPACT_ATOMS: atom_id res chain seq x y z
N MET A 1 -47.84 32.00 19.07
CA MET A 1 -47.02 30.84 19.49
C MET A 1 -46.97 29.70 18.45
N SER A 2 -47.58 29.80 17.26
CA SER A 2 -47.58 28.67 16.28
C SER A 2 -46.48 28.73 15.20
N ASP A 3 -45.80 29.86 14.98
CA ASP A 3 -44.81 29.99 13.89
C ASP A 3 -43.42 29.39 14.18
N SER A 4 -43.11 29.12 15.46
CA SER A 4 -41.81 28.56 15.85
C SER A 4 -41.75 27.03 15.71
N GLN A 5 -42.89 26.33 15.82
CA GLN A 5 -42.95 24.87 15.70
C GLN A 5 -42.94 24.39 14.23
N ALA A 6 -43.44 25.18 13.29
CA ALA A 6 -43.47 24.82 11.87
C ALA A 6 -42.07 24.86 11.20
N LYS A 7 -41.19 25.77 11.64
CA LYS A 7 -39.81 25.89 11.12
C LYS A 7 -38.87 24.78 11.59
N GLY A 8 -39.07 24.23 12.79
CA GLY A 8 -38.26 23.13 13.32
C GLY A 8 -38.50 21.80 12.57
N SER A 9 -39.75 21.53 12.20
CA SER A 9 -40.15 20.31 11.46
C SER A 9 -39.60 20.29 10.02
N SER A 10 -39.61 21.43 9.31
CA SER A 10 -39.10 21.51 7.94
C SER A 10 -37.58 21.40 7.83
N LEU A 11 -36.84 21.89 8.84
CA LEU A 11 -35.38 21.76 8.91
C LEU A 11 -34.96 20.30 9.18
N VAL A 12 -35.63 19.59 10.08
CA VAL A 12 -35.33 18.18 10.38
C VAL A 12 -35.68 17.27 9.19
N GLY A 13 -36.80 17.53 8.51
CA GLY A 13 -37.17 16.81 7.27
C GLY A 13 -36.17 17.04 6.13
N ASN A 14 -35.69 18.28 5.95
CA ASN A 14 -34.70 18.61 4.92
C ASN A 14 -33.32 18.03 5.21
N VAL A 15 -32.91 17.91 6.48
CA VAL A 15 -31.65 17.25 6.87
C VAL A 15 -31.74 15.74 6.66
N GLY A 16 -32.87 15.11 7.00
CA GLY A 16 -33.10 13.68 6.74
C GLY A 16 -33.09 13.33 5.25
N ALA A 17 -33.74 14.14 4.42
CA ALA A 17 -33.76 13.96 2.96
C ALA A 17 -32.36 14.12 2.35
N ARG A 18 -31.59 15.15 2.77
CA ARG A 18 -30.20 15.34 2.33
C ARG A 18 -29.27 14.22 2.80
N ALA A 19 -29.45 13.72 4.02
CA ALA A 19 -28.67 12.58 4.53
C ALA A 19 -28.95 11.30 3.73
N GLN A 20 -30.22 11.05 3.37
CA GLN A 20 -30.59 9.93 2.51
C GLN A 20 -30.06 10.09 1.08
N GLU A 21 -30.06 11.30 0.54
CA GLU A 21 -29.51 11.62 -0.78
C GLU A 21 -28.00 11.39 -0.82
N VAL A 22 -27.25 11.89 0.16
CA VAL A 22 -25.81 11.64 0.31
C VAL A 22 -25.52 10.15 0.47
N ALA A 23 -26.27 9.44 1.33
CA ALA A 23 -26.10 8.00 1.50
C ALA A 23 -26.37 7.21 0.21
N LYS A 24 -27.37 7.62 -0.57
CA LYS A 24 -27.72 7.01 -1.86
C LYS A 24 -26.66 7.30 -2.91
N GLU A 25 -26.14 8.53 -2.99
CA GLU A 25 -25.02 8.88 -3.85
C GLU A 25 -23.77 8.08 -3.51
N ASP A 26 -23.42 7.98 -2.22
CA ASP A 26 -22.25 7.25 -1.75
C ASP A 26 -22.38 5.74 -2.03
N TYR A 27 -23.57 5.18 -1.85
CA TYR A 27 -23.86 3.79 -2.21
C TYR A 27 -23.71 3.54 -3.72
N GLN A 28 -24.24 4.44 -4.57
CA GLN A 28 -24.10 4.30 -6.03
C GLN A 28 -22.63 4.45 -6.46
N LYS A 29 -21.91 5.43 -5.91
CA LYS A 29 -20.46 5.61 -6.14
C LYS A 29 -19.69 4.35 -5.70
N ALA A 30 -20.00 3.79 -4.53
CA ALA A 30 -19.39 2.56 -4.03
C ALA A 30 -19.68 1.35 -4.94
N LYS A 31 -20.93 1.17 -5.38
CA LYS A 31 -21.32 0.07 -6.30
C LYS A 31 -20.62 0.18 -7.66
N VAL A 32 -20.49 1.39 -8.21
CA VAL A 32 -19.74 1.64 -9.44
C VAL A 32 -18.25 1.33 -9.24
N LEU A 33 -17.66 1.74 -8.12
CA LEU A 33 -16.26 1.44 -7.82
C LEU A 33 -16.02 -0.06 -7.62
N LEU A 34 -16.90 -0.77 -6.91
CA LEU A 34 -16.82 -2.21 -6.68
C LEU A 34 -16.99 -3.00 -7.98
N SER A 35 -17.94 -2.62 -8.84
CA SER A 35 -18.13 -3.26 -10.15
C SER A 35 -16.94 -3.01 -11.08
N LYS A 36 -16.38 -1.79 -11.11
CA LYS A 36 -15.16 -1.47 -11.87
C LYS A 36 -13.94 -2.24 -11.32
N ALA A 37 -13.81 -2.34 -10.00
CA ALA A 37 -12.78 -3.14 -9.34
C ALA A 37 -12.87 -4.61 -9.73
N ALA A 38 -14.07 -5.21 -9.65
CA ALA A 38 -14.31 -6.59 -10.05
C ALA A 38 -13.99 -6.82 -11.55
N LYS A 39 -14.44 -5.92 -12.43
CA LYS A 39 -14.16 -5.98 -13.88
C LYS A 39 -12.67 -5.85 -14.21
N SER A 40 -11.92 -5.04 -13.45
CA SER A 40 -10.48 -4.86 -13.68
C SER A 40 -9.65 -6.10 -13.38
N GLY A 41 -10.13 -6.99 -12.50
CA GLY A 41 -9.36 -8.13 -12.00
C GLY A 41 -8.15 -7.76 -11.15
N ALA A 42 -7.93 -6.47 -10.85
CA ALA A 42 -6.69 -6.00 -10.21
C ALA A 42 -6.50 -6.57 -8.78
N PHE A 43 -7.61 -6.85 -8.08
CA PHE A 43 -7.62 -7.49 -6.76
C PHE A 43 -7.04 -8.91 -6.74
N LEU A 44 -6.89 -9.57 -7.90
CA LEU A 44 -6.29 -10.91 -7.99
C LEU A 44 -4.76 -10.87 -7.99
N TYR A 45 -4.13 -9.75 -8.37
CA TYR A 45 -2.67 -9.69 -8.49
C TYR A 45 -1.92 -9.87 -7.15
N PRO A 46 -2.40 -9.36 -6.00
CA PRO A 46 -1.77 -9.69 -4.71
C PRO A 46 -1.73 -11.20 -4.46
N LEU A 47 -2.80 -11.93 -4.81
CA LEU A 47 -2.87 -13.40 -4.67
C LEU A 47 -1.96 -14.11 -5.69
N ARG A 48 -1.97 -13.66 -6.95
CA ARG A 48 -1.04 -14.15 -7.98
C ARG A 48 0.40 -13.93 -7.58
N GLY A 49 0.70 -12.80 -6.93
CA GLY A 49 2.02 -12.47 -6.40
C GLY A 49 2.50 -13.47 -5.36
N ILE A 50 1.62 -13.96 -4.48
CA ILE A 50 1.95 -15.03 -3.52
C ILE A 50 2.35 -16.30 -4.26
N VAL A 51 1.49 -16.77 -5.18
CA VAL A 51 1.74 -18.00 -5.93
C VAL A 51 3.04 -17.88 -6.73
N TYR A 52 3.21 -16.78 -7.46
CA TYR A 52 4.39 -16.55 -8.28
C TYR A 52 5.67 -16.47 -7.44
N PHE A 53 5.64 -15.76 -6.31
CA PHE A 53 6.79 -15.68 -5.40
C PHE A 53 7.17 -17.07 -4.87
N LEU A 54 6.19 -17.89 -4.46
CA LEU A 54 6.44 -19.24 -3.96
C LEU A 54 7.01 -20.19 -5.04
N THR A 55 6.61 -20.04 -6.31
CA THR A 55 7.10 -20.88 -7.40
C THR A 55 8.42 -20.40 -8.01
N HIS A 56 8.82 -19.15 -7.80
CA HIS A 56 10.04 -18.57 -8.38
C HIS A 56 11.12 -18.33 -7.31
N ARG A 57 11.95 -19.36 -7.09
CA ARG A 57 13.01 -19.35 -6.08
C ARG A 57 14.03 -18.21 -6.23
N SER A 58 14.23 -17.71 -7.44
CA SER A 58 15.12 -16.57 -7.71
C SER A 58 14.72 -15.30 -6.95
N LEU A 59 13.43 -15.14 -6.68
CA LEU A 59 12.89 -13.98 -5.96
C LEU A 59 13.08 -14.08 -4.43
N TRP A 60 13.48 -15.24 -3.90
CA TRP A 60 13.61 -15.43 -2.45
C TRP A 60 14.87 -14.79 -1.88
N LYS A 61 15.90 -14.58 -2.71
CA LYS A 61 17.19 -14.07 -2.25
C LYS A 61 17.07 -12.71 -1.53
N PRO A 62 16.44 -11.66 -2.11
CA PRO A 62 16.28 -10.39 -1.41
C PRO A 62 15.44 -10.49 -0.13
N PHE A 63 14.46 -11.41 -0.09
CA PHE A 63 13.65 -11.65 1.10
C PHE A 63 14.50 -12.26 2.24
N LEU A 64 15.23 -13.33 1.94
CA LEU A 64 16.04 -14.05 2.92
C LEU A 64 17.19 -13.18 3.46
N GLU A 65 17.85 -12.40 2.60
CA GLU A 65 18.92 -11.47 3.00
C GLU A 65 18.44 -10.38 3.97
N ARG A 66 17.15 -10.00 3.89
CA ARG A 66 16.55 -9.00 4.78
C ARG A 66 15.82 -9.58 5.98
N LEU A 67 15.69 -10.90 6.06
CA LEU A 67 14.96 -11.56 7.14
C LEU A 67 15.66 -11.33 8.49
N LEU A 68 16.96 -11.64 8.57
CA LEU A 68 17.73 -11.49 9.80
C LEU A 68 17.81 -10.02 10.28
N PRO A 69 18.14 -9.02 9.43
CA PRO A 69 18.10 -7.61 9.83
C PRO A 69 16.73 -7.17 10.36
N THR A 70 15.63 -7.60 9.72
CA THR A 70 14.28 -7.26 10.16
C THR A 70 13.94 -7.89 11.50
N LEU A 71 14.32 -9.16 11.72
CA LEU A 71 14.12 -9.84 13.01
C LEU A 71 14.93 -9.20 14.14
N SER A 72 16.18 -8.81 13.87
CA SER A 72 17.01 -8.09 14.85
C SER A 72 16.42 -6.74 15.21
N LEU A 73 15.91 -5.98 14.22
CA LEU A 73 15.19 -4.74 14.47
C LEU A 73 13.92 -4.99 15.29
N ALA A 74 13.16 -6.03 14.96
CA ALA A 74 11.94 -6.39 15.68
C ALA A 74 12.21 -6.71 17.15
N ALA A 75 13.23 -7.53 17.42
CA ALA A 75 13.66 -7.86 18.78
C ALA A 75 14.11 -6.60 19.54
N GLY A 76 14.94 -5.76 18.93
CA GLY A 76 15.44 -4.53 19.54
C GLY A 76 14.34 -3.53 19.89
N VAL A 77 13.46 -3.22 18.93
CA VAL A 77 12.34 -2.29 19.14
C VAL A 77 11.37 -2.83 20.18
N THR A 78 11.00 -4.11 20.10
CA THR A 78 10.07 -4.72 21.04
C THR A 78 10.62 -4.71 22.46
N THR A 79 11.90 -5.08 22.64
CA THR A 79 12.57 -5.04 23.95
C THR A 79 12.60 -3.61 24.51
N PHE A 80 12.94 -2.62 23.68
CA PHE A 80 12.93 -1.22 24.07
C PHE A 80 11.53 -0.75 24.52
N MET A 81 10.50 -1.06 23.73
CA MET A 81 9.12 -0.71 24.06
C MET A 81 8.69 -1.35 25.38
N PHE A 82 8.89 -2.66 25.57
CA PHE A 82 8.56 -3.31 26.84
C PHE A 82 9.30 -2.70 28.03
N PHE A 83 10.58 -2.35 27.90
CA PHE A 83 11.35 -1.76 28.98
C PHE A 83 10.81 -0.38 29.40
N PHE A 84 10.48 0.48 28.43
CA PHE A 84 10.08 1.87 28.72
C PHE A 84 8.58 2.07 28.91
N THR A 85 7.72 1.30 28.24
CA THR A 85 6.27 1.57 28.19
C THR A 85 5.43 0.63 29.02
N TYR A 86 5.92 -0.58 29.35
CA TYR A 86 5.11 -1.59 30.04
C TYR A 86 4.57 -1.14 31.40
N LEU A 87 5.44 -0.71 32.31
CA LEU A 87 4.99 -0.27 33.65
C LEU A 87 4.09 0.97 33.59
N PRO A 88 4.43 2.04 32.84
CA PRO A 88 3.55 3.19 32.70
C PRO A 88 2.18 2.85 32.07
N GLN A 89 2.15 2.07 30.98
CA GLN A 89 0.89 1.68 30.31
C GLN A 89 0.05 0.75 31.18
N LEU A 90 0.67 -0.22 31.87
CA LEU A 90 -0.03 -1.11 32.79
C LEU A 90 -0.67 -0.31 33.92
N ALA A 91 0.07 0.64 34.51
CA ALA A 91 -0.46 1.48 35.58
C ALA A 91 -1.75 2.20 35.16
N ILE A 92 -1.81 2.73 33.94
CA ILE A 92 -3.01 3.39 33.41
C ILE A 92 -4.11 2.36 33.11
N LEU A 93 -3.79 1.27 32.43
CA LEU A 93 -4.77 0.27 31.97
C LEU A 93 -5.39 -0.54 33.11
N VAL A 94 -4.70 -0.72 34.24
CA VAL A 94 -5.25 -1.39 35.44
C VAL A 94 -6.50 -0.67 35.95
N PHE A 95 -6.58 0.66 35.84
CA PHE A 95 -7.77 1.41 36.27
C PHE A 95 -8.99 1.17 35.38
N VAL A 96 -8.80 0.82 34.11
CA VAL A 96 -9.89 0.63 33.14
C VAL A 96 -10.24 -0.85 32.97
N ASN A 97 -9.23 -1.71 32.88
CA ASN A 97 -9.35 -3.12 32.53
C ASN A 97 -9.13 -4.08 33.72
N GLY A 98 -8.76 -3.56 34.90
CA GLY A 98 -8.53 -4.37 36.09
C GLY A 98 -7.40 -5.40 35.90
N PRO A 99 -7.53 -6.63 36.43
CA PRO A 99 -6.51 -7.68 36.29
C PRO A 99 -6.19 -8.09 34.84
N LEU A 100 -7.15 -7.90 33.91
CA LEU A 100 -6.93 -8.17 32.48
C LEU A 100 -5.96 -7.18 31.83
N ALA A 101 -5.65 -6.06 32.52
CA ALA A 101 -4.73 -5.06 32.04
C ALA A 101 -3.38 -5.65 31.61
N VAL A 102 -2.85 -6.63 32.37
CA VAL A 102 -1.59 -7.32 32.05
C VAL A 102 -1.57 -7.83 30.61
N PHE A 103 -2.61 -8.57 30.20
CA PHE A 103 -2.70 -9.11 28.84
C PHE A 103 -2.95 -8.02 27.81
N THR A 104 -3.83 -7.06 28.10
CA THR A 104 -4.13 -5.96 27.16
C THR A 104 -2.93 -5.05 26.93
N THR A 105 -2.11 -4.80 27.95
CA THR A 105 -0.86 -4.02 27.85
C THR A 105 0.17 -4.74 26.98
N VAL A 106 0.35 -6.06 27.16
CA VAL A 106 1.23 -6.84 26.29
C VAL A 106 0.79 -6.75 24.82
N LEU A 107 -0.50 -6.95 24.54
CA LEU A 107 -1.04 -6.88 23.18
C LEU A 107 -0.86 -5.49 22.55
N LEU A 108 -1.09 -4.43 23.33
CA LEU A 108 -0.92 -3.04 22.87
C LEU A 108 0.55 -2.76 22.51
N ILE A 109 1.49 -3.12 23.39
CA ILE A 109 2.92 -2.93 23.16
C ILE A 109 3.39 -3.68 21.92
N LEU A 110 2.92 -4.92 21.73
CA LEU A 110 3.25 -5.71 20.53
C LEU A 110 2.72 -5.04 19.26
N ASN A 111 1.51 -4.46 19.29
CA ASN A 111 0.94 -3.73 18.16
C ASN A 111 1.71 -2.44 17.83
N GLU A 112 2.04 -1.65 18.86
CA GLU A 112 2.83 -0.42 18.73
C GLU A 112 4.24 -0.73 18.21
N SER A 113 4.90 -1.75 18.78
CA SER A 113 6.21 -2.23 18.35
C SER A 113 6.19 -2.69 16.88
N SER A 114 5.21 -3.49 16.50
CA SER A 114 5.03 -3.95 15.11
C SER A 114 4.87 -2.77 14.14
N THR A 115 4.11 -1.74 14.53
CA THR A 115 3.95 -0.52 13.73
C THR A 115 5.28 0.19 13.50
N ILE A 116 6.08 0.36 14.56
CA ILE A 116 7.41 0.98 14.49
C ILE A 116 8.35 0.14 13.62
N VAL A 117 8.38 -1.18 13.82
CA VAL A 117 9.22 -2.11 13.05
C VAL A 117 8.86 -2.08 11.57
N ASN A 118 7.57 -2.14 11.24
CA ASN A 118 7.10 -2.06 9.85
C ASN A 118 7.50 -0.73 9.21
N LEU A 119 7.38 0.38 9.93
CA LEU A 119 7.77 1.70 9.43
C LEU A 119 9.28 1.78 9.16
N ILE A 120 10.12 1.37 10.11
CA ILE A 120 11.57 1.45 9.99
C ILE A 120 12.06 0.45 8.93
N SER A 121 11.66 -0.81 9.01
CA SER A 121 12.09 -1.85 8.07
C SER A 121 11.72 -1.50 6.63
N ARG A 122 10.47 -1.06 6.38
CA ARG A 122 10.00 -0.69 5.03
C ARG A 122 10.81 0.45 4.41
N ASN A 123 11.18 1.45 5.21
CA ASN A 123 11.87 2.65 4.71
C ASN A 123 13.39 2.47 4.62
N PHE A 124 13.99 1.62 5.46
CA PHE A 124 15.45 1.53 5.57
C PHE A 124 16.04 0.18 5.19
N LEU A 125 15.37 -0.92 5.51
CA LEU A 125 15.93 -2.27 5.35
C LEU A 125 15.43 -2.94 4.07
N LEU A 126 14.16 -2.74 3.73
CA LEU A 126 13.47 -3.49 2.68
C LEU A 126 13.42 -2.74 1.36
N GLN A 127 13.66 -1.44 1.35
CA GLN A 127 13.45 -0.58 0.18
C GLN A 127 14.15 -1.09 -1.08
N ASP A 128 15.46 -1.33 -1.00
CA ASP A 128 16.25 -1.84 -2.14
C ASP A 128 15.83 -3.26 -2.50
N ALA A 129 15.57 -4.11 -1.50
CA ALA A 129 15.14 -5.49 -1.72
C ALA A 129 13.78 -5.59 -2.42
N LEU A 130 12.84 -4.70 -2.07
CA LEU A 130 11.53 -4.60 -2.75
C LEU A 130 11.70 -4.06 -4.17
N LEU A 131 12.59 -3.08 -4.38
CA LEU A 131 12.90 -2.59 -5.72
C LEU A 131 13.50 -3.69 -6.61
N ASP A 132 14.48 -4.44 -6.10
CA ASP A 132 15.07 -5.57 -6.81
C ASP A 132 14.05 -6.68 -7.07
N THR A 133 13.17 -6.97 -6.12
CA THR A 133 12.07 -7.94 -6.30
C THR A 133 11.13 -7.50 -7.43
N PHE A 134 10.79 -6.20 -7.49
CA PHE A 134 9.93 -5.65 -8.53
C PHE A 134 10.58 -5.78 -9.92
N ASP A 135 11.82 -5.30 -10.04
CA ASP A 135 12.55 -5.30 -11.32
C ASP A 135 12.85 -6.73 -11.79
N ALA A 136 13.25 -7.64 -10.89
CA ALA A 136 13.48 -9.04 -11.24
C ALA A 136 12.20 -9.73 -11.73
N THR A 137 11.05 -9.40 -11.14
CA THR A 137 9.76 -9.94 -11.60
C THR A 137 9.42 -9.44 -13.01
N LEU A 138 9.68 -8.17 -13.32
CA LEU A 138 9.53 -7.65 -14.68
C LEU A 138 10.46 -8.34 -15.67
N VAL A 139 11.73 -8.55 -15.30
CA VAL A 139 12.70 -9.30 -16.11
C VAL A 139 12.22 -10.74 -16.34
N ALA A 140 11.68 -11.41 -15.32
CA ALA A 140 11.13 -12.76 -15.43
C ALA A 140 9.90 -12.83 -16.35
N LYS A 141 9.20 -11.72 -16.53
CA LYS A 141 8.06 -11.56 -17.45
C LYS A 141 8.45 -11.01 -18.82
N ASN A 142 9.74 -11.01 -19.16
CA ASN A 142 10.30 -10.48 -20.42
C ASN A 142 10.03 -8.98 -20.65
N ALA A 143 9.77 -8.22 -19.59
CA ALA A 143 9.65 -6.76 -19.66
C ALA A 143 11.01 -6.10 -19.43
N THR A 144 12.07 -6.60 -20.10
CA THR A 144 13.45 -6.13 -19.91
C THR A 144 13.67 -4.71 -20.39
N ASP A 145 12.98 -4.32 -21.48
CA ASP A 145 13.17 -3.02 -22.14
C ASP A 145 12.79 -1.87 -21.21
N ILE A 146 11.70 -2.02 -20.44
CA ILE A 146 11.31 -1.02 -19.45
C ILE A 146 12.27 -0.98 -18.26
N VAL A 147 12.88 -2.11 -17.88
CA VAL A 147 13.79 -2.16 -16.72
C VAL A 147 15.12 -1.48 -17.07
N GLN A 148 15.59 -1.63 -18.31
CA GLN A 148 16.82 -0.97 -18.80
C GLN A 148 16.78 0.56 -18.69
N GLU A 149 15.58 1.15 -18.70
CA GLU A 149 15.38 2.60 -18.50
C GLU A 149 15.77 3.10 -17.10
N GLY A 150 15.76 2.22 -16.10
CA GLY A 150 16.01 2.57 -14.69
C GLY A 150 17.23 1.92 -14.06
N ARG A 151 17.81 0.90 -14.69
CA ARG A 151 18.99 0.18 -14.20
C ARG A 151 19.69 -0.59 -15.31
N GLU A 152 20.96 -0.91 -15.10
CA GLU A 152 21.71 -1.79 -15.99
C GLU A 152 21.19 -3.23 -15.89
N LEU A 153 21.21 -3.96 -17.01
CA LEU A 153 20.95 -5.40 -17.06
C LEU A 153 22.18 -6.15 -17.56
N LYS A 154 22.54 -7.21 -16.84
CA LYS A 154 23.59 -8.16 -17.20
C LYS A 154 23.01 -9.32 -18.01
N SER A 155 23.87 -10.03 -18.73
CA SER A 155 23.54 -11.29 -19.39
C SER A 155 23.36 -12.41 -18.36
N GLY A 156 22.41 -13.31 -18.60
CA GLY A 156 22.13 -14.46 -17.75
C GLY A 156 20.69 -14.96 -17.91
N SER A 157 20.40 -16.13 -17.35
CA SER A 157 19.06 -16.72 -17.33
C SER A 157 18.28 -16.40 -16.06
N ASP A 158 18.96 -16.21 -14.92
CA ASP A 158 18.33 -15.90 -13.64
C ASP A 158 17.91 -14.41 -13.56
N PRO A 159 16.60 -14.10 -13.39
CA PRO A 159 16.11 -12.72 -13.39
C PRO A 159 16.75 -11.84 -12.32
N MET A 160 17.10 -12.41 -11.16
CA MET A 160 17.72 -11.68 -10.06
C MET A 160 19.20 -11.40 -10.33
N ALA A 161 19.96 -12.38 -10.82
CA ALA A 161 21.37 -12.21 -11.15
C ALA A 161 21.62 -11.24 -12.32
N ARG A 162 20.63 -11.07 -13.20
CA ARG A 162 20.67 -10.11 -14.32
C ARG A 162 20.60 -8.65 -13.86
N LEU A 163 20.19 -8.40 -12.62
CA LEU A 163 20.03 -7.05 -12.11
C LEU A 163 21.40 -6.38 -11.84
N GLY A 164 21.68 -5.30 -12.58
CA GLY A 164 22.88 -4.46 -12.43
C GLY A 164 22.65 -3.22 -11.56
N LYS A 165 23.50 -2.21 -11.73
CA LYS A 165 23.48 -0.98 -10.92
C LYS A 165 22.19 -0.18 -11.16
N ILE A 166 21.62 0.35 -10.09
CA ILE A 166 20.45 1.23 -10.14
C ILE A 166 20.89 2.61 -10.64
N ILE A 167 20.32 3.06 -11.76
CA ILE A 167 20.61 4.38 -12.36
C ILE A 167 19.63 5.43 -11.82
N ARG A 168 18.39 5.02 -11.53
CA ARG A 168 17.37 5.87 -10.91
C ARG A 168 16.81 5.23 -9.66
N SER A 169 17.13 5.80 -8.50
CA SER A 169 16.48 5.46 -7.24
C SER A 169 15.22 6.32 -7.07
N PRO A 170 14.03 5.74 -6.81
CA PRO A 170 12.79 6.49 -6.62
C PRO A 170 12.71 7.22 -5.28
N PHE A 171 13.75 7.15 -4.46
CA PHE A 171 13.66 7.54 -3.06
C PHE A 171 14.53 8.77 -2.79
N ALA A 172 13.87 9.84 -2.35
CA ALA A 172 14.58 10.95 -1.72
C ALA A 172 15.30 10.41 -0.48
N LYS A 173 16.61 10.67 -0.37
CA LYS A 173 17.39 10.35 0.83
C LYS A 173 16.72 11.02 2.05
N PHE A 174 16.64 10.24 3.12
CA PHE A 174 15.90 10.45 4.35
C PHE A 174 15.87 11.90 4.90
N SER A 175 14.74 12.30 5.53
CA SER A 175 14.68 13.50 6.37
C SER A 175 14.45 13.11 7.85
N PRO A 176 15.39 13.40 8.76
CA PRO A 176 15.22 13.21 10.21
C PRO A 176 13.92 13.81 10.77
N LYS A 177 13.37 14.83 10.08
CA LYS A 177 12.08 15.46 10.40
C LYS A 177 10.91 14.46 10.39
N ALA A 178 10.96 13.37 9.62
CA ALA A 178 9.90 12.37 9.57
C ALA A 178 9.82 11.54 10.87
N ILE A 179 10.97 11.18 11.45
CA ILE A 179 11.05 10.48 12.74
C ILE A 179 10.58 11.41 13.87
N ILE A 180 11.08 12.65 13.90
CA ILE A 180 10.69 13.65 14.91
C ILE A 180 9.18 13.92 14.85
N ARG A 181 8.65 14.11 13.65
CA ARG A 181 7.21 14.29 13.41
C ARG A 181 6.39 13.08 13.87
N TYR A 182 6.91 11.87 13.66
CA TYR A 182 6.23 10.64 14.09
C TYR A 182 6.21 10.50 15.61
N VAL A 183 7.34 10.75 16.30
CA VAL A 183 7.39 10.76 17.77
C VAL A 183 6.41 11.79 18.34
N MET A 184 6.30 12.97 17.71
CA MET A 184 5.33 14.00 18.11
C MET A 184 3.87 13.60 17.86
N TYR A 185 3.56 12.85 16.79
CA TYR A 185 2.20 12.41 16.46
C TYR A 185 1.82 11.03 17.01
N LEU A 186 2.75 10.35 17.68
CA LEU A 186 2.50 9.06 18.32
C LEU A 186 1.28 9.12 19.28
N PRO A 187 1.10 10.17 20.12
CA PRO A 187 -0.10 10.34 20.94
C PRO A 187 -1.39 10.61 20.16
N LEU A 188 -1.31 11.03 18.90
CA LEU A 188 -2.47 11.38 18.07
C LEU A 188 -3.10 10.15 17.40
N ASN A 189 -2.40 9.00 17.37
CA ASN A 189 -2.93 7.75 16.84
C ASN A 189 -4.00 7.11 17.75
N PHE A 190 -4.22 7.63 18.95
CA PHE A 190 -5.24 7.15 19.89
C PHE A 190 -6.67 7.63 19.57
N ILE A 191 -6.91 8.24 18.40
CA ILE A 191 -8.25 8.67 17.96
C ILE A 191 -8.76 7.72 16.85
N PRO A 192 -9.46 6.63 17.19
CA PRO A 192 -10.16 5.83 16.19
C PRO A 192 -11.47 6.54 15.83
N VAL A 193 -11.45 7.41 14.81
CA VAL A 193 -12.69 8.03 14.30
C VAL A 193 -12.71 7.98 12.78
N VAL A 194 -12.86 6.77 12.22
CA VAL A 194 -13.76 6.44 11.09
C VAL A 194 -14.03 4.92 11.13
N GLY A 195 -15.27 4.49 10.91
CA GLY A 195 -15.66 3.07 10.89
C GLY A 195 -14.72 2.19 10.05
N THR A 196 -14.34 1.04 10.62
CA THR A 196 -13.30 0.11 10.16
C THR A 196 -13.27 -0.13 8.64
N VAL A 197 -14.43 -0.17 7.99
CA VAL A 197 -14.55 -0.37 6.54
C VAL A 197 -14.07 0.84 5.74
N ALA A 198 -14.45 2.05 6.11
CA ALA A 198 -14.02 3.27 5.43
C ALA A 198 -12.52 3.50 5.62
N PHE A 199 -11.99 3.19 6.81
CA PHE A 199 -10.54 3.19 7.05
C PHE A 199 -9.79 2.25 6.09
N ILE A 200 -10.25 0.99 5.96
CA ILE A 200 -9.63 0.02 5.05
C ILE A 200 -9.68 0.49 3.59
N LEU A 201 -10.81 1.06 3.14
CA LEU A 201 -10.95 1.54 1.76
C LEU A 201 -10.08 2.76 1.46
N ILE A 202 -10.01 3.73 2.37
CA ILE A 202 -9.17 4.93 2.23
C ILE A 202 -7.70 4.52 2.23
N GLN A 203 -7.29 3.65 3.15
CA GLN A 203 -5.94 3.12 3.22
C GLN A 203 -5.61 2.30 1.96
N GLY A 204 -6.52 1.45 1.51
CA GLY A 204 -6.39 0.68 0.28
C GLY A 204 -6.21 1.58 -0.94
N ARG A 205 -6.94 2.69 -1.05
CA ARG A 205 -6.77 3.67 -2.13
C ARG A 205 -5.40 4.32 -2.11
N ASN A 206 -4.96 4.80 -0.94
CA ASN A 206 -3.65 5.46 -0.80
C ASN A 206 -2.51 4.49 -1.08
N ARG A 207 -2.60 3.27 -0.54
CA ARG A 207 -1.65 2.18 -0.78
C ARG A 207 -1.58 1.83 -2.25
N GLY A 208 -2.74 1.65 -2.87
CA GLY A 208 -2.92 1.34 -4.29
C GLY A 208 -2.16 2.30 -5.20
N LYS A 209 -2.30 3.62 -4.99
CA LYS A 209 -1.60 4.63 -5.81
C LYS A 209 -0.07 4.48 -5.80
N GLY A 210 0.50 3.96 -4.72
CA GLY A 210 1.95 3.78 -4.57
C GLY A 210 2.52 2.51 -5.20
N VAL A 211 1.70 1.52 -5.56
CA VAL A 211 2.20 0.17 -5.92
C VAL A 211 2.97 0.14 -7.25
N HIS A 212 2.64 1.04 -8.17
CA HIS A 212 3.32 1.19 -9.46
C HIS A 212 4.32 2.35 -9.50
N GLY A 213 4.74 2.89 -8.34
CA GLY A 213 5.72 3.98 -8.30
C GLY A 213 7.01 3.66 -9.07
N ARG A 214 7.55 2.43 -8.91
CA ARG A 214 8.71 1.97 -9.67
C ARG A 214 8.41 1.86 -11.18
N TYR A 215 7.27 1.28 -11.54
CA TYR A 215 6.85 1.17 -12.94
C TYR A 215 6.73 2.54 -13.63
N PHE A 216 6.08 3.53 -13.00
CA PHE A 216 5.97 4.87 -13.56
C PHE A 216 7.34 5.56 -13.71
N GLN A 217 8.26 5.30 -12.78
CA GLN A 217 9.64 5.77 -12.88
C GLN A 217 10.37 5.15 -14.08
N LEU A 218 10.24 3.84 -14.28
CA LEU A 218 10.80 3.14 -15.45
C LEU A 218 10.22 3.70 -16.76
N LYS A 219 8.93 4.02 -16.79
CA LYS A 219 8.26 4.68 -17.93
C LYS A 219 8.61 6.15 -18.11
N ARG A 220 9.41 6.73 -17.19
CA ARG A 220 9.79 8.15 -17.17
C ARG A 220 8.59 9.12 -17.10
N TRP A 221 7.47 8.69 -16.50
CA TRP A 221 6.29 9.53 -16.39
C TRP A 221 6.50 10.68 -15.41
N SER A 222 6.12 11.88 -15.83
CA SER A 222 6.02 13.06 -14.99
C SER A 222 4.96 12.89 -13.89
N ALA A 223 5.05 13.72 -12.85
CA ALA A 223 4.05 13.71 -11.77
C ALA A 223 2.63 14.07 -12.26
N ALA A 224 2.49 14.78 -13.39
CA ALA A 224 1.19 15.05 -14.00
C ALA A 224 0.62 13.78 -14.65
N GLU A 225 1.41 13.09 -15.48
CA GLU A 225 0.98 11.85 -16.15
C GLU A 225 0.61 10.76 -15.14
N GLN A 226 1.39 10.60 -14.07
CA GLN A 226 1.06 9.66 -13.00
C GLN A 226 -0.27 9.99 -12.33
N ARG A 227 -0.55 11.27 -12.08
CA ARG A 227 -1.80 11.72 -11.47
C ARG A 227 -3.00 11.46 -12.38
N ASP A 228 -2.86 11.76 -13.67
CA ASP A 228 -3.92 11.54 -14.65
C ASP A 228 -4.25 10.05 -14.78
N TRP A 229 -3.23 9.20 -14.91
CA TRP A 229 -3.38 7.75 -14.97
C TRP A 229 -4.05 7.17 -13.73
N LEU A 230 -3.57 7.55 -12.53
CA LEU A 230 -4.13 7.06 -11.26
C LEU A 230 -5.57 7.54 -11.04
N THR A 231 -5.91 8.73 -11.54
CA THR A 231 -7.28 9.26 -11.45
C THR A 231 -8.21 8.45 -12.32
N GLU A 232 -7.84 8.22 -13.58
CA GLU A 232 -8.58 7.41 -14.54
C GLU A 232 -8.78 5.96 -14.06
N HIS A 233 -7.77 5.40 -13.37
CA HIS A 233 -7.77 4.01 -12.93
C HIS A 233 -7.93 3.81 -11.41
N THR A 234 -8.64 4.74 -10.74
CA THR A 234 -8.78 4.70 -9.27
C THR A 234 -9.31 3.36 -8.75
N ALA A 235 -10.29 2.73 -9.41
CA ALA A 235 -10.91 1.49 -8.94
C ALA A 235 -9.96 0.28 -8.95
N PRO A 236 -9.26 -0.05 -10.06
CA PRO A 236 -8.21 -1.09 -10.07
C PRO A 236 -7.18 -0.91 -8.95
N TYR A 237 -6.59 0.28 -8.82
CA TYR A 237 -5.58 0.58 -7.80
C TYR A 237 -6.13 0.46 -6.38
N THR A 238 -7.35 0.95 -6.12
CA THR A 238 -7.99 0.82 -4.81
C THR A 238 -8.24 -0.64 -4.47
N SER A 239 -8.67 -1.46 -5.43
CA SER A 239 -8.94 -2.89 -5.21
C SER A 239 -7.68 -3.69 -4.92
N PHE A 240 -6.61 -3.47 -5.70
CA PHE A 240 -5.29 -4.03 -5.43
C PHE A 240 -4.82 -3.63 -4.04
N GLY A 241 -4.83 -2.32 -3.76
CA GLY A 241 -4.31 -1.77 -2.51
C GLY A 241 -5.10 -2.24 -1.29
N THR A 242 -6.41 -2.48 -1.44
CA THR A 242 -7.25 -3.04 -0.36
C THR A 242 -6.83 -4.46 -0.01
N VAL A 243 -6.74 -5.36 -1.01
CA VAL A 243 -6.32 -6.75 -0.77
C VAL A 243 -4.88 -6.81 -0.25
N ALA A 244 -3.97 -6.03 -0.85
CA ALA A 244 -2.59 -5.93 -0.40
C ALA A 244 -2.49 -5.46 1.07
N THR A 245 -3.31 -4.47 1.46
CA THR A 245 -3.37 -3.99 2.85
C THR A 245 -3.89 -5.08 3.78
N LEU A 246 -4.96 -5.78 3.42
CA LEU A 246 -5.53 -6.88 4.24
C LEU A 246 -4.50 -8.01 4.47
N LEU A 247 -3.72 -8.37 3.45
CA LEU A 247 -2.65 -9.35 3.58
C LEU A 247 -1.54 -8.83 4.52
N GLU A 248 -1.10 -7.58 4.36
CA GLU A 248 -0.06 -6.97 5.20
C GLU A 248 -0.52 -6.72 6.65
N MET A 249 -1.83 -6.76 6.94
CA MET A 249 -2.37 -6.68 8.31
C MET A 249 -2.12 -7.94 9.14
N ILE A 250 -1.77 -9.08 8.50
CA ILE A 250 -1.46 -10.32 9.22
C ILE A 250 -0.11 -10.12 9.95
N PRO A 251 -0.11 -10.09 11.29
CA PRO A 251 1.12 -9.92 12.06
C PRO A 251 2.12 -11.05 11.74
N ILE A 252 3.42 -10.78 11.88
CA ILE A 252 4.54 -11.72 11.60
C ILE A 252 4.71 -12.01 10.10
N ALA A 253 3.63 -12.19 9.35
CA ALA A 253 3.65 -12.41 7.90
C ALA A 253 3.69 -11.10 7.09
N SER A 254 3.62 -9.93 7.73
CA SER A 254 3.60 -8.62 7.06
C SER A 254 4.78 -8.43 6.10
N MET A 255 6.00 -8.82 6.52
CA MET A 255 7.18 -8.76 5.66
C MET A 255 7.04 -9.67 4.44
N PHE A 256 6.60 -10.92 4.63
CA PHE A 256 6.35 -11.83 3.53
C PHE A 256 5.35 -11.22 2.53
N PHE A 257 4.22 -10.71 3.02
CA PHE A 257 3.20 -10.11 2.17
C PHE A 257 3.67 -8.82 1.47
N MET A 258 4.58 -8.05 2.06
CA MET A 258 5.21 -6.93 1.35
C MET A 258 5.98 -7.38 0.10
N PHE A 259 6.70 -8.51 0.16
CA PHE A 259 7.40 -9.05 -1.01
C PHE A 259 6.41 -9.63 -2.02
N THR A 260 5.42 -10.43 -1.59
CA THR A 260 4.45 -11.01 -2.52
C THR A 260 3.57 -9.95 -3.17
N ASN A 261 3.20 -8.89 -2.46
CA ASN A 261 2.48 -7.75 -3.03
C ASN A 261 3.33 -6.99 -4.04
N THR A 262 4.64 -6.88 -3.79
CA THR A 262 5.58 -6.28 -4.75
C THR A 262 5.67 -7.10 -6.04
N VAL A 263 5.75 -8.43 -5.93
CA VAL A 263 5.65 -9.34 -7.07
C VAL A 263 4.33 -9.17 -7.79
N GLY A 264 3.21 -9.15 -7.06
CA GLY A 264 1.88 -8.94 -7.63
C GLY A 264 1.77 -7.63 -8.42
N ALA A 265 2.33 -6.54 -7.88
CA ALA A 265 2.38 -5.25 -8.56
C ALA A 265 3.25 -5.31 -9.83
N ALA A 266 4.40 -6.00 -9.79
CA ALA A 266 5.24 -6.15 -10.97
C ALA A 266 4.58 -7.02 -12.05
N LEU A 267 3.90 -8.11 -11.67
CA LEU A 267 3.09 -8.92 -12.60
C LEU A 267 2.00 -8.06 -13.26
N TRP A 268 1.33 -7.22 -12.46
CA TRP A 268 0.31 -6.31 -12.98
C TRP A 268 0.89 -5.30 -13.95
N ALA A 269 2.02 -4.68 -13.63
CA ALA A 269 2.74 -3.77 -14.51
C ALA A 269 3.17 -4.45 -15.83
N ALA A 270 3.68 -5.68 -15.76
CA ALA A 270 4.04 -6.46 -16.94
C ALA A 270 2.83 -6.74 -17.84
N ASP A 271 1.70 -7.14 -17.24
CA ASP A 271 0.49 -7.42 -18.00
C ASP A 271 -0.09 -6.12 -18.61
N ILE A 272 0.03 -4.96 -17.94
CA ILE A 272 -0.33 -3.64 -18.51
C ILE A 272 0.51 -3.34 -19.76
N GLU A 273 1.84 -3.51 -19.69
CA GLU A 273 2.73 -3.28 -20.84
C GLU A 273 2.42 -4.21 -22.00
N GLN A 274 2.11 -5.46 -21.71
CA GLN A 274 1.75 -6.47 -22.71
C GLN A 274 0.31 -6.33 -23.23
N ARG A 275 -0.46 -5.34 -22.72
CA ARG A 275 -1.90 -5.14 -23.00
C ARG A 275 -2.76 -6.36 -22.64
N ASN A 276 -2.29 -7.20 -21.73
CA ASN A 276 -2.96 -8.41 -21.26
C ASN A 276 -3.93 -8.13 -20.10
N THR A 277 -4.45 -6.90 -20.01
CA THR A 277 -5.38 -6.50 -18.95
C THR A 277 -6.64 -5.86 -19.53
N LYS A 278 -7.78 -6.14 -18.89
CA LYS A 278 -9.06 -5.46 -19.18
C LYS A 278 -9.04 -3.95 -18.89
N MET A 279 -8.00 -3.48 -18.21
CA MET A 279 -7.76 -2.08 -17.92
C MET A 279 -7.27 -1.29 -19.14
N THR A 280 -6.59 -1.96 -20.08
CA THR A 280 -5.99 -1.35 -21.28
C THR A 280 -6.83 -1.52 -22.56
N GLU A 281 -8.02 -2.14 -22.47
CA GLU A 281 -8.90 -2.40 -23.63
C GLU A 281 -9.54 -1.14 -24.21
N GLY A 282 -9.52 0.01 -23.51
CA GLY A 282 -10.12 1.28 -23.97
C GLY A 282 -9.22 2.52 -23.84
N THR A 283 -8.10 2.41 -23.15
CA THR A 283 -7.12 3.51 -22.97
C THR A 283 -5.90 3.18 -23.81
N ALA A 284 -5.78 3.84 -24.96
CA ALA A 284 -4.56 3.84 -25.75
C ALA A 284 -3.78 5.16 -25.51
N PRO A 285 -2.93 5.24 -24.45
CA PRO A 285 -1.96 6.33 -24.32
C PRO A 285 -1.08 6.46 -25.57
N GLY A 286 -0.81 5.33 -26.24
CA GLY A 286 -0.06 5.27 -27.48
C GLY A 286 -0.70 6.04 -28.63
N LEU A 287 -2.04 6.08 -28.73
CA LEU A 287 -2.72 6.87 -29.78
C LEU A 287 -2.62 8.37 -29.49
N ARG A 288 -2.70 8.78 -28.22
CA ARG A 288 -2.59 10.19 -27.82
C ARG A 288 -1.16 10.73 -27.97
N ASN A 289 -0.15 9.90 -27.71
CA ASN A 289 1.27 10.25 -27.91
C ASN A 289 1.71 10.11 -29.39
N ALA A 290 1.11 9.21 -30.16
CA ALA A 290 1.31 9.14 -31.61
C ALA A 290 0.65 10.33 -32.33
N ALA A 291 -0.54 10.76 -31.89
CA ALA A 291 -1.20 11.96 -32.39
C ALA A 291 -0.37 13.23 -32.09
N LYS A 292 0.16 13.38 -30.86
CA LYS A 292 1.04 14.50 -30.49
C LYS A 292 2.42 14.51 -31.16
N LYS A 293 2.86 13.39 -31.75
CA LYS A 293 4.11 13.32 -32.55
C LYS A 293 3.86 13.53 -34.05
N ALA A 294 2.60 13.50 -34.47
CA ALA A 294 2.18 13.69 -35.85
C ALA A 294 1.63 15.12 -36.11
N GLU A 295 1.47 15.93 -35.06
CA GLU A 295 1.38 17.40 -35.11
C GLU A 295 2.78 18.02 -35.01
#